data_AF-A0A966UQB7-F1
#
_entry.id   AF-A0A966UQB7-F1
#
_cell.length_a   1.000
_cell.length_b   1.000
_cell.length_c   1.000
_cell.angle_alpha   90.00
_cell.angle_beta   90.00
_cell.angle_gamma   90.00
#
_symmetry.space_group_name_H-M   'P 1'
#
loop_
_entity.id
_entity.type
_entity.pdbx_description
1 polymer ?
#
loop_
_entity_poly.entity_id
_entity_poly.type
_entity_poly.pdbx_seq_one_letter_code
_entity_poly.pdbx_strand_id
1 'polypeptide(L)'
;MIEFRVDGIPVPQGSMKVIHGRVIHSQGSALAHWRSAIALAARKAGARPTREPITMTLTFIMPRPKTVKRNHPSVAPDLDKLIRGALDALTA
;
A
#
# COMPACT_ATOMS: atom_id res chain seq x y z
N MET A 1 10.37 17.58 6.03
CA MET A 1 9.22 16.85 5.44
C MET A 1 9.75 16.00 4.29
N ILE A 2 9.40 14.72 4.22
CA ILE A 2 9.78 13.83 3.12
C ILE A 2 8.52 13.54 2.32
N GLU A 3 8.55 13.79 1.02
CA GLU A 3 7.44 13.55 0.10
C GLU A 3 7.95 12.73 -1.07
N PHE A 4 7.17 11.73 -1.49
CA PHE A 4 7.48 10.91 -2.64
C PHE A 4 6.22 10.32 -3.26
N ARG A 5 6.30 10.05 -4.56
CA ARG A 5 5.27 9.34 -5.32
C ARG A 5 5.69 7.89 -5.51
N VAL A 6 4.71 6.99 -5.45
CA VAL A 6 4.90 5.57 -5.71
C VAL A 6 4.13 5.23 -6.97
N ASP A 7 4.85 4.77 -7.99
CA ASP A 7 4.24 4.32 -9.23
C ASP A 7 3.62 2.92 -9.07
N GLY A 8 2.54 2.68 -9.80
CA GLY A 8 1.76 1.44 -9.73
C GLY A 8 0.36 1.63 -9.16
N ILE A 9 -0.36 0.52 -8.99
CA ILE A 9 -1.72 0.51 -8.47
C ILE A 9 -1.65 0.15 -6.97
N PRO A 10 -2.28 0.93 -6.07
CA PRO A 10 -2.38 0.55 -4.66
C PRO A 10 -3.06 -0.81 -4.49
N VAL A 11 -2.44 -1.70 -3.71
CA VAL A 11 -2.93 -3.06 -3.48
C VAL A 11 -3.32 -3.21 -2.01
N PRO A 12 -4.60 -3.49 -1.68
CA PRO A 12 -4.97 -3.73 -0.30
C PRO A 12 -4.28 -4.98 0.22
N GLN A 13 -3.90 -4.95 1.49
CA GLN A 13 -3.49 -6.16 2.18
C GLN A 13 -4.72 -7.06 2.38
N GLY A 14 -4.84 -8.06 1.52
CA GLY A 14 -5.94 -9.02 1.56
C GLY A 14 -5.97 -9.82 2.86
N SER A 15 -7.14 -10.37 3.17
CA SER A 15 -7.28 -11.32 4.28
C SER A 15 -6.35 -12.51 4.08
N MET A 16 -5.94 -13.07 5.21
CA MET A 16 -5.17 -14.31 5.23
C MET A 16 -6.07 -15.48 4.85
N LYS A 17 -5.54 -16.39 4.03
CA LYS A 17 -6.15 -17.68 3.70
C LYS A 17 -5.25 -18.79 4.22
N VAL A 18 -5.84 -19.89 4.67
CA VAL A 18 -5.07 -21.09 5.02
C VAL A 18 -5.17 -22.07 3.84
N ILE A 19 -4.03 -22.41 3.24
CA ILE A 19 -3.93 -23.44 2.20
C ILE A 19 -2.92 -24.49 2.67
N HIS A 20 -3.36 -25.75 2.76
CA HIS A 20 -2.55 -26.89 3.25
C HIS A 20 -1.83 -26.59 4.58
N GLY A 21 -2.53 -25.98 5.54
CA GLY A 21 -1.99 -25.61 6.85
C GLY A 21 -1.05 -24.40 6.86
N ARG A 22 -0.85 -23.72 5.72
CA ARG A 22 -0.03 -22.50 5.61
C ARG A 22 -0.88 -21.26 5.42
N VAL A 23 -0.58 -20.22 6.17
CA VAL A 23 -1.22 -18.91 6.07
C VAL A 23 -0.60 -18.13 4.90
N ILE A 24 -1.42 -17.71 3.94
CA ILE A 24 -1.02 -16.92 2.77
C ILE A 24 -1.88 -15.66 2.63
N HIS A 25 -1.31 -14.58 2.09
CA HIS A 25 -2.10 -13.41 1.73
C HIS A 25 -2.77 -13.58 0.36
N SER A 26 -4.06 -13.27 0.30
CA SER A 26 -4.75 -12.98 -0.96
C SER A 26 -4.03 -11.80 -1.65
N GLN A 27 -3.55 -11.96 -2.89
CA GLN A 27 -2.75 -10.98 -3.67
C GLN A 27 -1.24 -10.89 -3.33
N GLY A 28 -0.63 -11.95 -2.79
CA GLY A 28 0.77 -11.92 -2.31
C GLY A 28 1.82 -11.30 -3.25
N SER A 29 1.83 -11.66 -4.54
CA SER A 29 2.84 -11.13 -5.49
C SER A 29 2.62 -9.65 -5.83
N ALA A 30 1.39 -9.24 -6.12
CA ALA A 30 1.05 -7.84 -6.41
C ALA A 30 1.32 -6.94 -5.20
N LEU A 31 0.96 -7.41 -4.00
CA LEU A 31 1.24 -6.70 -2.75
C LEU A 31 2.75 -6.58 -2.50
N ALA A 32 3.52 -7.65 -2.72
CA ALA A 32 4.97 -7.63 -2.58
C ALA A 32 5.63 -6.63 -3.55
N HIS A 33 5.21 -6.59 -4.82
CA HIS A 33 5.73 -5.63 -5.80
C HIS A 33 5.42 -4.19 -5.40
N TRP A 34 4.18 -3.91 -4.97
CA TRP A 34 3.80 -2.58 -4.54
C TRP A 34 4.58 -2.13 -3.30
N ARG A 35 4.76 -3.02 -2.31
CA ARG A 35 5.60 -2.73 -1.12
C ARG A 35 7.04 -2.42 -1.50
N SER A 36 7.64 -3.20 -2.38
CA SER A 36 8.99 -2.94 -2.90
C SER A 36 9.09 -1.56 -3.58
N ALA A 37 8.06 -1.16 -4.33
CA ALA A 37 8.00 0.16 -4.97
C ALA A 37 7.94 1.30 -3.93
N ILE A 38 7.12 1.15 -2.87
CA ILE A 38 7.05 2.12 -1.77
C ILE A 38 8.41 2.26 -1.09
N ALA A 39 9.02 1.14 -0.68
CA ALA A 39 10.30 1.13 0.01
C ALA A 39 11.41 1.77 -0.84
N LEU A 40 11.42 1.49 -2.15
CA LEU A 40 12.37 2.09 -3.09
C LEU A 40 12.15 3.60 -3.21
N ALA A 41 10.91 4.05 -3.40
CA ALA A 41 10.59 5.47 -3.54
C ALA A 41 10.95 6.25 -2.26
N ALA A 42 10.61 5.71 -1.09
CA ALA A 42 10.96 6.31 0.19
C ALA A 42 12.47 6.44 0.37
N ARG A 43 13.24 5.38 0.08
CA ARG A 43 14.72 5.42 0.16
C ARG A 43 15.31 6.46 -0.79
N LYS A 44 14.81 6.54 -2.03
CA LYS A 44 15.23 7.54 -3.03
C LYS A 44 14.93 8.97 -2.59
N ALA A 45 13.81 9.17 -1.90
CA ALA A 45 13.44 10.47 -1.33
C ALA A 45 14.19 10.82 -0.03
N GLY A 46 15.14 9.98 0.39
CA GLY A 46 15.97 10.23 1.57
C GLY A 46 15.38 9.73 2.88
N ALA A 47 14.26 8.99 2.86
CA ALA A 47 13.73 8.38 4.07
C ALA A 47 14.75 7.41 4.69
N ARG A 48 14.82 7.43 6.02
CA ARG A 48 15.67 6.56 6.84
C ARG A 48 14.83 6.01 8.00
N PRO A 49 15.12 4.80 8.48
CA PRO A 49 14.50 4.29 9.70
C PRO A 49 14.72 5.27 10.86
N THR A 50 13.68 5.48 11.66
CA THR A 50 13.72 6.32 12.85
C THR A 50 12.98 5.62 13.98
N ARG A 51 13.36 5.94 15.23
CA ARG A 51 12.65 5.51 16.44
C ARG A 51 11.73 6.61 16.99
N GLU A 52 11.85 7.82 16.45
CA GLU A 52 11.04 8.97 16.85
C GLU A 52 9.61 8.85 16.28
N PRO A 53 8.62 9.43 16.95
CA PRO A 53 7.25 9.48 16.43
C PRO A 53 7.20 10.24 15.11
N ILE A 54 6.40 9.73 14.16
CA ILE A 54 6.19 10.37 12.86
C ILE A 54 4.70 10.55 12.59
N THR A 55 4.38 11.57 11.80
CA THR A 55 3.07 11.73 11.16
C THR A 55 3.22 11.43 9.68
N MET A 56 2.24 10.74 9.11
CA MET A 56 2.22 10.39 7.70
C MET A 56 0.89 10.79 7.06
N THR A 57 0.98 11.41 5.89
CA THR A 57 -0.16 11.67 5.01
C THR A 57 -0.06 10.73 3.83
N LEU A 58 -1.10 9.93 3.60
CA LEU A 58 -1.16 8.95 2.52
C LEU A 58 -2.32 9.28 1.59
N THR A 59 -2.03 9.43 0.29
CA THR A 59 -3.04 9.65 -0.75
C THR A 59 -3.05 8.47 -1.70
N PHE A 60 -4.12 7.67 -1.67
CA PHE A 60 -4.29 6.54 -2.57
C PHE A 60 -5.03 6.95 -3.84
N ILE A 61 -4.32 6.91 -4.97
CA ILE A 61 -4.89 7.20 -6.29
C ILE A 61 -5.31 5.88 -6.94
N MET A 62 -6.61 5.64 -7.02
CA MET A 62 -7.18 4.43 -7.61
C MET A 62 -7.56 4.64 -9.08
N PRO A 63 -7.33 3.66 -9.96
CA PRO A 63 -7.83 3.73 -11.32
C PRO A 63 -9.36 3.81 -11.33
N ARG A 64 -9.93 4.72 -12.13
CA ARG A 64 -11.38 4.84 -12.32
C ARG A 64 -11.84 3.86 -13.41
N PRO A 65 -12.67 2.84 -13.10
CA PRO A 65 -13.23 1.97 -14.13
C PRO A 65 -14.12 2.74 -15.09
N LYS A 66 -14.19 2.30 -16.36
CA LYS A 66 -14.88 3.02 -17.45
C LYS A 66 -16.35 3.37 -17.16
N THR A 67 -17.06 2.50 -16.44
CA THR A 67 -18.50 2.64 -16.15
C THR A 67 -18.78 3.46 -14.90
N VAL A 68 -17.76 3.79 -14.11
CA VAL A 68 -17.91 4.46 -12.81
C VAL A 68 -17.94 5.97 -13.01
N LYS A 69 -19.08 6.60 -12.70
CA LYS A 69 -19.29 8.05 -12.85
C LYS A 69 -19.00 8.89 -11.60
N ARG A 70 -18.86 8.26 -10.43
CA ARG A 70 -18.57 8.97 -9.16
C ARG A 70 -17.18 9.63 -9.18
N ASN A 71 -17.07 10.75 -8.47
CA ASN A 71 -15.83 11.54 -8.39
C ASN A 71 -14.74 10.83 -7.57
N HIS A 72 -15.11 10.20 -6.46
CA HIS A 72 -14.15 9.55 -5.56
C HIS A 72 -14.38 8.04 -5.45
N PRO A 73 -13.33 7.24 -5.18
CA PRO A 73 -13.50 5.83 -4.83
C PRO A 73 -14.33 5.71 -3.54
N SER A 74 -15.46 5.01 -3.62
CA SER A 74 -16.38 4.81 -2.48
C SER A 74 -16.75 3.35 -2.25
N VAL A 75 -16.08 2.43 -2.95
CA VAL A 75 -16.22 0.98 -2.80
C VAL A 75 -14.83 0.39 -2.60
N ALA A 76 -14.77 -0.92 -2.36
CA ALA A 76 -13.52 -1.67 -2.19
C ALA A 76 -12.40 -1.18 -3.14
N PRO A 77 -11.16 -1.10 -2.65
CA PRO A 77 -10.67 -1.66 -1.38
C PRO A 77 -10.89 -0.79 -0.13
N ASP A 78 -10.89 -1.44 1.03
CA ASP A 78 -10.95 -0.76 2.33
C ASP A 78 -9.66 0.04 2.60
N LEU A 79 -9.82 1.27 3.11
CA LEU A 79 -8.71 2.20 3.33
C LEU A 79 -7.69 1.68 4.35
N ASP A 80 -8.15 1.05 5.43
CA ASP A 80 -7.30 0.49 6.48
C ASP A 80 -6.34 -0.58 5.92
N LYS A 81 -6.80 -1.40 4.97
CA LYS A 81 -5.98 -2.43 4.32
C LYS A 81 -4.92 -1.84 3.40
N LEU A 82 -5.21 -0.70 2.78
CA LEU A 82 -4.22 0.04 2.00
C LEU A 82 -3.18 0.69 2.90
N ILE A 83 -3.61 1.33 3.99
CA ILE A 83 -2.73 1.92 4.99
C ILE A 83 -1.80 0.85 5.55
N ARG A 84 -2.34 -0.28 6.00
CA ARG A 84 -1.55 -1.40 6.52
C ARG A 84 -0.50 -1.88 5.51
N GLY A 85 -0.92 -2.09 4.25
CA GLY A 85 0.00 -2.49 3.18
C GLY A 85 1.15 -1.50 2.95
N ALA A 86 0.87 -0.20 3.04
CA ALA A 86 1.85 0.87 2.87
C ALA A 86 2.79 1.02 4.08
N LEU A 87 2.29 0.90 5.30
CA LEU A 87 3.10 0.95 6.51
C LEU A 87 4.02 -0.27 6.62
N ASP A 88 3.53 -1.47 6.32
CA ASP A 88 4.33 -2.71 6.24
C ASP A 88 5.45 -2.61 5.18
N ALA A 89 5.33 -1.72 4.18
CA ALA A 89 6.37 -1.50 3.19
C ALA A 89 7.54 -0.64 3.70
N LEU A 90 7.30 0.14 4.75
CA LEU A 90 8.26 1.08 5.33
C LEU A 90 8.89 0.54 6.62
N THR A 91 8.50 -0.65 7.04
CA THR A 91 9.16 -1.41 8.11
C THR A 91 10.33 -2.21 7.54
N ALA A 92 11.42 -2.30 8.31
CA ALA A 92 12.62 -3.07 7.98
C ALA A 92 12.38 -4.58 8.10
#